data_AF-A0A1J5JVZ7-F1
#
_entry.id   AF-A0A1J5JVZ7-F1
#
_cell.length_a   1.000
_cell.length_b   1.000
_cell.length_c   1.000
_cell.angle_alpha   90.00
_cell.angle_beta   90.00
_cell.angle_gamma   90.00
#
_symmetry.space_group_name_H-M   'P 1'
#
loop_
_entity.id
_entity.type
_entity.pdbx_description
1 polymer ?
#
loop_
_entity_poly.entity_id
_entity_poly.type
_entity_poly.pdbx_seq_one_letter_code
_entity_poly.pdbx_strand_id
1 'polypeptide(L)'
;MRKLMLLFLLLLGFFIIGTPIFPAAAQPYQDPNGVYYKQARVFGKVVTFDSQRNLAIVFGSIYVYEPDSGWQLVDSRKFHLVMPVNYQIGDSLAEAVNKTVAVEGPYQAWPGQKEEVIEAHKIELTNYPIETPPWYAFGKTVTTDHIVKFNLSQATDLVDVLAGLQKAAGIRQDKRLTPEEVSRLAGEITNPGDDATRSLASRMRSELAKAWNDKWVVTKDNAAANDLRAGVGGWQLYEGLLGYNNSYIEKAPLIRKNLDAFMDAIHPGGGTPEEEGPAAMYALVQAERDKYGKIIKVTASGALIDTVPGLLQAIADPSSAHIETWRLEGWTEKEAAEMDGRYCWLSGSRVLVRDEKGNLKDQYFSLRNYLTRDGFNNTLDITRNVIGEGGVF
;
A
#
# COMPACT_ATOMS: atom_id res chain seq x y z
N MET A 1 -18.69 2.97 59.47
CA MET A 1 -17.67 3.64 58.63
C MET A 1 -16.88 2.67 57.75
N ARG A 2 -16.24 1.61 58.30
CA ARG A 2 -15.45 0.64 57.50
C ARG A 2 -16.17 -0.05 56.34
N LYS A 3 -17.47 -0.38 56.49
CA LYS A 3 -18.29 -0.99 55.43
C LYS A 3 -18.72 -0.01 54.33
N LEU A 4 -18.86 1.28 54.65
CA LEU A 4 -19.20 2.32 53.68
C LEU A 4 -18.00 2.67 52.78
N MET A 5 -16.79 2.63 53.37
CA MET A 5 -15.53 2.89 52.68
C MET A 5 -15.17 1.77 51.69
N LEU A 6 -15.51 0.51 52.02
CA LEU A 6 -15.33 -0.62 51.12
C LEU A 6 -16.31 -0.58 49.93
N LEU A 7 -17.55 -0.12 50.14
CA LEU A 7 -18.53 0.04 49.06
C LEU A 7 -18.10 1.15 48.09
N PHE A 8 -17.51 2.23 48.60
CA PHE A 8 -17.00 3.32 47.78
C PHE A 8 -15.80 2.89 46.92
N LEU A 9 -14.87 2.11 47.47
CA LEU A 9 -13.73 1.55 46.73
C LEU A 9 -14.17 0.52 45.67
N LEU A 10 -15.21 -0.28 45.94
CA LEU A 10 -15.79 -1.22 44.96
C LEU A 10 -16.53 -0.51 43.83
N LEU A 11 -17.26 0.58 44.12
CA LEU A 11 -17.92 1.41 43.10
C LEU A 11 -16.92 2.18 42.24
N LEU A 12 -15.80 2.66 42.82
CA LEU A 12 -14.72 3.30 42.07
C LEU A 12 -14.01 2.29 41.14
N GLY A 13 -13.79 1.06 41.61
CA GLY A 13 -13.25 -0.03 40.78
C GLY A 13 -14.16 -0.43 39.62
N PHE A 14 -15.48 -0.40 39.81
CA PHE A 14 -16.44 -0.67 38.72
C PHE A 14 -16.47 0.44 37.67
N PHE A 15 -16.24 1.70 38.05
CA PHE A 15 -16.15 2.82 37.12
C PHE A 15 -14.88 2.81 36.26
N ILE A 16 -13.78 2.22 36.76
CA ILE A 16 -12.50 2.13 36.03
C ILE A 16 -12.48 0.93 35.06
N ILE A 17 -13.22 -0.14 35.36
CA ILE A 17 -13.18 -1.40 34.58
C ILE A 17 -14.39 -1.51 33.61
N GLY A 18 -15.48 -0.78 33.85
CA GLY A 18 -16.74 -0.91 33.12
C GLY A 18 -16.98 0.09 31.98
N THR A 19 -16.14 1.11 31.79
CA THR A 19 -16.25 1.99 30.64
C THR A 19 -15.40 1.47 29.49
N PRO A 20 -15.97 1.03 28.36
CA PRO A 20 -15.19 0.89 27.15
C PRO A 20 -14.62 2.27 26.83
N ILE A 21 -13.30 2.42 26.94
CA ILE A 21 -12.59 3.56 26.38
C ILE A 21 -12.68 3.37 24.88
N PHE A 22 -13.82 3.71 24.30
CA PHE A 22 -13.83 4.16 22.92
C PHE A 22 -12.88 5.36 22.90
N PRO A 23 -11.78 5.34 22.15
CA PRO A 23 -11.12 6.60 21.84
C PRO A 23 -12.20 7.41 21.14
N ALA A 24 -12.75 8.39 21.85
CA ALA A 24 -13.42 9.49 21.19
C ALA A 24 -12.38 9.95 20.16
N ALA A 25 -12.69 9.77 18.88
CA ALA A 25 -11.93 10.38 17.82
C ALA A 25 -11.98 11.87 18.13
N ALA A 26 -10.93 12.39 18.78
CA ALA A 26 -10.72 13.82 18.86
C ALA A 26 -10.71 14.26 17.41
N GLN A 27 -11.73 15.03 17.01
CA GLN A 27 -11.67 15.68 15.72
C GLN A 27 -10.36 16.48 15.71
N PRO A 28 -9.52 16.33 14.67
CA PRO A 28 -8.29 17.10 14.61
C PRO A 28 -8.70 18.58 14.66
N TYR A 29 -8.34 19.26 15.75
CA TYR A 29 -8.48 20.70 15.85
C TYR A 29 -7.59 21.31 14.77
N GLN A 30 -8.20 21.77 13.68
CA GLN A 30 -7.52 22.50 12.62
C GLN A 30 -7.63 23.99 12.92
N ASP A 31 -6.62 24.52 13.62
CA ASP A 31 -6.44 25.97 13.72
C ASP A 31 -6.00 26.53 12.36
N PRO A 32 -6.74 27.45 11.74
CA PRO A 32 -6.42 28.00 10.42
C PRO A 32 -5.18 28.91 10.40
N ASN A 33 -4.56 29.25 11.54
CA ASN A 33 -3.45 30.21 11.60
C ASN A 33 -2.06 29.61 11.82
N GLY A 34 -1.96 28.28 11.94
CA GLY A 34 -0.71 27.61 12.31
C GLY A 34 -0.44 27.72 13.80
N VAL A 35 0.14 26.65 14.33
CA VAL A 35 0.35 26.49 15.76
C VAL A 35 1.83 26.30 16.03
N TYR A 36 2.39 27.26 16.78
CA TYR A 36 3.70 27.13 17.37
C TYR A 36 3.56 26.67 18.82
N TYR A 37 4.03 25.46 19.08
CA TYR A 37 4.11 24.94 20.45
C TYR A 37 5.55 25.07 20.94
N LYS A 38 5.75 25.93 21.94
CA LYS A 38 7.06 26.13 22.57
C LYS A 38 7.61 24.85 23.22
N GLN A 39 6.73 23.96 23.64
CA GLN A 39 7.09 22.72 24.31
C GLN A 39 6.24 21.57 23.75
N ALA A 40 6.90 20.70 23.00
CA ALA A 40 6.35 19.46 22.48
C ALA A 40 7.22 18.28 22.89
N ARG A 41 6.63 17.08 22.84
CA ARG A 41 7.28 15.81 23.11
C ARG A 41 6.87 14.77 22.08
N VAL A 42 7.83 14.21 21.35
CA VAL A 42 7.61 12.96 20.61
C VAL A 42 7.91 11.80 21.54
N PHE A 43 6.97 10.88 21.68
CA PHE A 43 7.21 9.58 22.28
C PHE A 43 7.09 8.51 21.19
N GLY A 44 8.19 7.86 20.84
CA GLY A 44 8.21 6.98 19.67
C GLY A 44 9.50 6.20 19.48
N LYS A 45 9.49 5.27 18.52
CA LYS A 45 10.66 4.48 18.12
C LYS A 45 11.46 5.25 17.08
N VAL A 46 12.76 5.39 17.28
CA VAL A 46 13.66 5.92 16.24
C VAL A 46 13.75 4.87 15.13
N VAL A 47 13.26 5.21 13.94
CA VAL A 47 13.23 4.33 12.77
C VAL A 47 14.57 4.38 12.04
N THR A 48 15.09 5.59 11.85
CA THR A 48 16.37 5.82 11.18
C THR A 48 16.98 7.14 11.64
N PHE A 49 18.28 7.27 11.43
CA PHE A 49 19.03 8.51 11.57
C PHE A 49 19.86 8.72 10.31
N ASP A 50 19.58 9.81 9.60
CA ASP A 50 20.36 10.24 8.44
C ASP A 50 21.45 11.20 8.90
N SER A 51 22.70 10.73 8.90
CA SER A 51 23.86 11.52 9.30
C SER A 51 24.21 12.64 8.32
N GLN A 52 23.81 12.54 7.04
CA GLN A 52 24.05 13.60 6.05
C GLN A 52 23.11 14.78 6.26
N ARG A 53 21.85 14.49 6.60
CA ARG A 53 20.84 15.51 6.91
C ARG A 53 20.85 15.94 8.38
N ASN A 54 21.58 15.20 9.24
CA ASN A 54 21.52 15.32 10.69
C ASN A 54 20.05 15.28 11.15
N LEU A 55 19.34 14.21 10.80
CA LEU A 55 17.89 14.11 10.94
C LEU A 55 17.48 12.70 11.38
N ALA A 56 16.72 12.60 12.46
CA ALA A 56 16.09 11.36 12.88
C ALA A 56 14.65 11.29 12.38
N ILE A 57 14.18 10.07 12.10
CA ILE A 57 12.76 9.79 11.86
C ILE A 57 12.27 8.96 13.02
N VAL A 58 11.26 9.48 13.73
CA VAL A 58 10.69 8.82 14.92
C VAL A 58 9.24 8.46 14.63
N PHE A 59 8.91 7.16 14.74
CA PHE A 59 7.53 6.68 14.63
C PHE A 59 6.87 6.67 16.00
N GLY A 60 5.80 7.44 16.17
CA GLY A 60 5.09 7.48 17.44
C GLY A 60 4.06 8.58 17.54
N SER A 61 3.88 9.06 18.77
CA SER A 61 2.92 10.09 19.11
C SER A 61 3.61 11.40 19.48
N ILE A 62 2.98 12.50 19.11
CA ILE A 62 3.41 13.84 19.50
C ILE A 62 2.41 14.43 20.48
N TYR A 63 2.96 14.97 21.57
CA TYR A 63 2.24 15.66 22.62
C TYR A 63 2.72 17.10 22.68
N VAL A 64 1.83 18.02 23.03
CA VAL A 64 2.14 19.43 23.24
C VAL A 64 1.72 19.84 24.64
N TYR A 65 2.48 20.73 25.27
CA TYR A 65 2.15 21.21 26.60
C TYR A 65 1.30 22.49 26.51
N GLU A 66 0.09 22.43 27.06
CA GLU A 66 -0.77 23.59 27.25
C GLU A 66 -0.77 24.00 28.73
N PRO A 67 -0.60 25.30 29.08
CA PRO A 67 -0.51 25.76 30.46
C PRO A 67 -1.67 25.31 31.36
N ASP A 68 -2.89 25.27 30.83
CA ASP A 68 -4.11 24.99 31.60
C ASP A 68 -4.55 23.52 31.52
N SER A 69 -4.10 22.79 30.48
CA SER A 69 -4.54 21.41 30.18
C SER A 69 -3.44 20.37 30.37
N GLY A 70 -2.20 20.78 30.60
CA GLY A 70 -1.04 19.89 30.64
C GLY A 70 -0.68 19.32 29.27
N TRP A 71 -0.12 18.12 29.23
CA TRP A 71 0.25 17.45 27.98
C TRP A 71 -0.98 16.94 27.23
N GLN A 72 -1.18 17.44 26.01
CA GLN A 72 -2.26 17.05 25.11
C GLN A 72 -1.69 16.28 23.92
N LEU A 73 -2.37 15.19 23.54
CA LEU A 73 -2.03 14.42 22.34
C LEU A 73 -2.48 15.20 21.09
N VAL A 74 -1.55 15.46 20.17
CA VAL A 74 -1.86 16.10 18.89
C VAL A 74 -2.04 15.06 17.80
N ASP A 75 -1.11 14.11 17.70
CA ASP A 75 -1.16 13.05 16.70
C ASP A 75 -0.49 11.76 17.20
N SER A 76 -0.89 10.62 16.65
CA SER A 76 -0.38 9.31 17.05
C SER A 76 -0.11 8.40 15.85
N ARG A 77 0.86 7.49 16.03
CA ARG A 77 1.25 6.49 15.01
C ARG A 77 1.64 7.14 13.67
N LYS A 78 2.40 8.24 13.74
CA LYS A 78 2.91 9.02 12.59
C LYS A 78 4.44 9.01 12.60
N PHE A 79 5.06 9.19 11.44
CA PHE A 79 6.50 9.45 11.32
C PHE A 79 6.79 10.94 11.50
N HIS A 80 7.60 11.28 12.49
CA HIS A 80 8.00 12.64 12.84
C HIS A 80 9.44 12.88 12.44
N LEU A 81 9.71 14.04 11.86
CA LEU A 81 11.07 14.50 11.58
C LEU A 81 11.64 15.18 12.82
N VAL A 82 12.81 14.72 13.26
CA VAL A 82 13.43 15.17 14.49
C VAL A 82 14.85 15.64 14.19
N MET A 83 15.09 16.93 14.31
CA MET A 83 16.37 17.57 14.04
C MET A 83 17.09 17.88 15.37
N PRO A 84 18.24 17.25 15.68
CA PRO A 84 18.99 17.55 16.88
C PRO A 84 19.60 18.95 16.83
N VAL A 85 19.51 19.69 17.94
CA VAL A 85 20.07 21.05 18.03
C VAL A 85 21.59 21.08 18.18
N ASN A 86 22.22 19.93 18.48
CA ASN A 86 23.67 19.79 18.61
C ASN A 86 24.13 18.34 18.36
N TYR A 87 25.44 18.14 18.24
CA TYR A 87 26.05 16.84 17.97
C TYR A 87 25.75 15.79 19.05
N GLN A 88 25.70 16.16 20.33
CA GLN A 88 25.45 15.19 21.42
C GLN A 88 24.05 14.57 21.34
N ILE A 89 23.03 15.39 21.04
CA ILE A 89 21.67 14.89 20.80
C ILE A 89 21.62 14.07 19.51
N GLY A 90 22.37 14.46 18.48
CA GLY A 90 22.51 13.70 17.24
C GLY A 90 23.09 12.30 17.47
N ASP A 91 24.22 12.19 18.16
CA ASP A 91 24.84 10.92 18.52
C ASP A 91 23.88 10.04 19.34
N SER A 92 23.17 10.65 20.29
CA SER A 92 22.17 9.94 21.11
C SER A 92 21.01 9.39 20.26
N LEU A 93 20.51 10.14 19.27
CA LEU A 93 19.47 9.68 18.35
C LEU A 93 19.99 8.57 17.42
N ALA A 94 21.24 8.69 16.94
CA ALA A 94 21.88 7.68 16.10
C ALA A 94 22.06 6.34 16.85
N GLU A 95 22.48 6.38 18.12
CA GLU A 95 22.59 5.20 18.99
C GLU A 95 21.22 4.64 19.42
N ALA A 96 20.16 5.45 19.27
CA ALA A 96 18.79 5.10 19.63
C ALA A 96 18.00 4.45 18.48
N VAL A 97 18.59 4.21 17.30
CA VAL A 97 17.89 3.51 16.21
C VAL A 97 17.33 2.17 16.70
N ASN A 98 16.06 1.93 16.38
CA ASN A 98 15.22 0.83 16.87
C ASN A 98 14.86 0.83 18.36
N LYS A 99 15.27 1.86 19.12
CA LYS A 99 14.87 2.06 20.52
C LYS A 99 13.77 3.11 20.62
N THR A 100 13.04 3.08 21.74
CA THR A 100 11.97 4.04 22.02
C THR A 100 12.52 5.21 22.82
N VAL A 101 12.17 6.42 22.39
CA VAL A 101 12.65 7.68 22.92
C VAL A 101 11.49 8.60 23.29
N ALA A 102 11.72 9.42 24.31
CA ALA A 102 11.00 10.66 24.50
C ALA A 102 11.92 11.81 24.06
N VAL A 103 11.53 12.54 23.01
CA VAL A 103 12.26 13.69 22.48
C VAL A 103 11.47 14.94 22.80
N GLU A 104 12.10 15.94 23.43
CA GLU A 104 11.46 17.21 23.75
C GLU A 104 12.12 18.39 23.03
N GLY A 105 11.28 19.35 22.67
CA GLY A 105 11.71 20.65 22.15
C GLY A 105 10.56 21.40 21.49
N PRO A 106 10.86 22.51 20.79
CA PRO A 106 9.85 23.29 20.11
C PRO A 106 9.31 22.54 18.89
N TYR A 107 8.02 22.75 18.62
CA TYR A 107 7.31 22.18 17.49
C TYR A 107 6.58 23.29 16.73
N GLN A 108 6.88 23.39 15.44
CA GLN A 108 6.24 24.32 14.51
C GLN A 108 5.41 23.52 13.53
N ALA A 109 4.10 23.78 13.51
CA ALA A 109 3.18 23.26 12.51
C ALA A 109 2.36 24.41 11.93
N TRP A 110 2.41 24.61 10.62
CA TRP A 110 1.56 25.59 9.93
C TRP A 110 0.59 24.86 8.97
N PRO A 111 -0.62 25.37 8.70
CA PRO A 111 -1.57 24.70 7.84
C PRO A 111 -1.01 24.70 6.41
N GLY A 112 -0.96 23.53 5.78
CA GLY A 112 -0.32 23.34 4.49
C GLY A 112 1.20 23.10 4.54
N GLN A 113 1.80 23.04 5.73
CA GLN A 113 3.18 22.59 5.87
C GLN A 113 3.27 21.08 5.60
N LYS A 114 4.22 20.73 4.73
CA LYS A 114 4.46 19.39 4.19
C LYS A 114 4.91 18.39 5.26
N GLU A 115 5.82 18.82 6.12
CA GLU A 115 6.44 18.01 7.15
C GLU A 115 6.67 18.85 8.41
N GLU A 116 6.24 18.34 9.55
CA GLU A 116 6.47 18.99 10.84
C GLU A 116 7.81 18.51 11.38
N VAL A 117 8.70 19.45 11.67
CA VAL A 117 10.04 19.18 12.20
C VAL A 117 10.08 19.59 13.65
N ILE A 118 10.62 18.70 14.49
CA ILE A 118 10.81 18.93 15.92
C ILE A 118 12.29 19.13 16.15
N GLU A 119 12.64 20.26 16.72
CA GLU A 119 14.01 20.51 17.16
C GLU A 119 14.20 19.73 18.47
N ALA A 120 15.11 18.76 18.50
CA ALA A 120 15.35 17.94 19.68
C ALA A 120 16.37 18.64 20.60
N HIS A 121 15.88 19.12 21.73
CA HIS A 121 16.70 19.70 22.80
C HIS A 121 17.07 18.68 23.87
N LYS A 122 16.22 17.66 24.05
CA LYS A 122 16.39 16.62 25.05
C LYS A 122 15.90 15.29 24.50
N ILE A 123 16.61 14.23 24.87
CA ILE A 123 16.28 12.84 24.53
C ILE A 123 16.37 11.98 25.79
N GLU A 124 15.37 11.14 26.00
CA GLU A 124 15.35 10.12 27.05
C GLU A 124 15.04 8.77 26.43
N LEU A 125 15.90 7.77 26.67
CA LEU A 125 15.65 6.39 26.27
C LEU A 125 14.61 5.75 27.19
N THR A 126 13.71 4.97 26.61
CA THR A 126 12.64 4.30 27.33
C THR A 126 12.55 2.83 26.92
N ASN A 127 12.27 1.96 27.89
CA ASN A 127 12.09 0.53 27.66
C ASN A 127 10.61 0.24 27.38
N TYR A 128 10.09 0.77 26.26
CA TYR A 128 8.71 0.52 25.82
C TYR A 128 8.72 0.05 24.37
N PRO A 129 8.27 -1.18 24.05
CA PRO A 129 8.30 -1.69 22.69
C PRO A 129 7.23 -1.01 21.84
N ILE A 130 7.64 -0.46 20.69
CA ILE A 130 6.72 0.06 19.67
C ILE A 130 6.95 -0.72 18.39
N GLU A 131 5.89 -1.36 17.91
CA GLU A 131 5.91 -2.07 16.63
C GLU A 131 5.67 -1.12 15.47
N THR A 132 6.48 -1.29 14.43
CA THR A 132 6.39 -0.57 13.16
C THR A 132 6.03 -1.58 12.07
N PRO A 133 4.78 -1.61 11.58
CA PRO A 133 4.36 -2.62 10.62
C PRO A 133 5.06 -2.43 9.27
N PRO A 134 5.69 -3.47 8.71
CA PRO A 134 6.16 -3.46 7.33
C PRO A 134 5.02 -3.10 6.40
N TRP A 135 5.36 -2.39 5.34
CA TRP A 135 4.38 -1.85 4.42
C TRP A 135 4.90 -1.89 2.99
N TYR A 136 4.01 -2.34 2.12
CA TYR A 136 4.21 -2.37 0.69
C TYR A 136 3.02 -1.70 0.02
N ALA A 137 3.26 -1.01 -1.08
CA ALA A 137 2.21 -0.37 -1.85
C ALA A 137 2.57 -0.27 -3.32
N PHE A 138 1.53 -0.09 -4.13
CA PHE A 138 1.64 0.30 -5.52
C PHE A 138 0.83 1.58 -5.73
N GLY A 139 1.39 2.52 -6.49
CA GLY A 139 0.72 3.79 -6.69
C GLY A 139 1.44 4.75 -7.61
N LYS A 140 0.87 5.94 -7.72
CA LYS A 140 1.42 7.06 -8.48
C LYS A 140 2.20 7.98 -7.54
N THR A 141 3.46 8.23 -7.87
CA THR A 141 4.25 9.27 -7.20
C THR A 141 3.84 10.61 -7.78
N VAL A 142 3.21 11.47 -6.98
CA VAL A 142 2.76 12.80 -7.43
C VAL A 142 3.94 13.77 -7.31
N THR A 143 4.59 13.77 -6.15
CA THR A 143 5.83 14.50 -5.85
C THR A 143 6.71 13.62 -4.95
N THR A 144 7.92 14.06 -4.62
CA THR A 144 8.85 13.29 -3.76
C THR A 144 8.39 13.15 -2.31
N ASP A 145 7.36 13.89 -1.91
CA ASP A 145 6.75 13.92 -0.57
C ASP A 145 5.29 13.47 -0.59
N HIS A 146 4.72 13.11 -1.75
CA HIS A 146 3.28 12.85 -1.90
C HIS A 146 2.98 11.73 -2.90
N ILE A 147 2.18 10.76 -2.48
CA ILE A 147 1.81 9.60 -3.30
C ILE A 147 0.31 9.31 -3.20
N VAL A 148 -0.25 8.80 -4.29
CA VAL A 148 -1.61 8.22 -4.30
C VAL A 148 -1.46 6.72 -4.58
N LYS A 149 -1.87 5.89 -3.63
CA LYS A 149 -1.54 4.45 -3.65
C LYS A 149 -2.64 3.58 -3.09
N PHE A 150 -2.51 2.28 -3.31
CA PHE A 150 -3.17 1.25 -2.52
C PHE A 150 -2.12 0.34 -1.85
N ASN A 151 -2.49 -0.25 -0.73
CA ASN A 151 -1.61 -1.16 0.00
C ASN A 151 -1.57 -2.54 -0.65
N LEU A 152 -0.40 -3.17 -0.65
CA LEU A 152 -0.21 -4.56 -1.02
C LEU A 152 -0.04 -5.37 0.27
N SER A 153 -1.13 -6.00 0.71
CA SER A 153 -1.15 -6.90 1.88
C SER A 153 -1.00 -8.36 1.45
N GLN A 154 -1.41 -8.70 0.23
CA GLN A 154 -1.29 -10.02 -0.39
C GLN A 154 -0.79 -9.88 -1.83
N ALA A 155 -0.18 -10.95 -2.35
CA ALA A 155 0.30 -10.97 -3.75
C ALA A 155 -0.83 -10.72 -4.77
N THR A 156 -2.06 -11.05 -4.42
CA THR A 156 -3.24 -10.88 -5.29
C THR A 156 -3.73 -9.45 -5.41
N ASP A 157 -3.39 -8.56 -4.47
CA ASP A 157 -3.98 -7.22 -4.37
C ASP A 157 -3.73 -6.37 -5.61
N LEU A 158 -2.54 -6.47 -6.21
CA LEU A 158 -2.21 -5.75 -7.44
C LEU A 158 -3.21 -6.07 -8.56
N VAL A 159 -3.52 -7.35 -8.75
CA VAL A 159 -4.44 -7.79 -9.81
C VAL A 159 -5.88 -7.51 -9.41
N ASP A 160 -6.27 -7.77 -8.16
CA ASP A 160 -7.64 -7.59 -7.69
C ASP A 160 -8.09 -6.12 -7.74
N VAL A 161 -7.24 -5.19 -7.28
CA VAL A 161 -7.55 -3.75 -7.30
C VAL A 161 -7.64 -3.23 -8.73
N LEU A 162 -6.70 -3.60 -9.60
CA LEU A 162 -6.72 -3.15 -11.01
C LEU A 162 -7.86 -3.79 -11.81
N ALA A 163 -8.21 -5.05 -11.54
CA ALA A 163 -9.36 -5.71 -12.16
C ALA A 163 -10.68 -5.04 -11.74
N GLY A 164 -10.78 -4.58 -10.48
CA GLY A 164 -11.90 -3.77 -10.02
C GLY A 164 -12.06 -2.50 -10.85
N LEU A 165 -10.98 -1.73 -11.03
CA LEU A 165 -10.98 -0.50 -11.84
C LEU A 165 -11.33 -0.78 -13.30
N GLN A 166 -10.75 -1.83 -13.89
CA GLN A 166 -11.06 -2.26 -15.25
C GLN A 166 -12.56 -2.54 -15.42
N LYS A 167 -13.17 -3.30 -14.51
CA LYS A 167 -14.60 -3.64 -14.54
C LYS A 167 -15.48 -2.40 -14.34
N ALA A 168 -15.12 -1.53 -13.40
CA ALA A 168 -15.88 -0.32 -13.09
C ALA A 168 -15.96 0.66 -14.28
N ALA A 169 -14.86 0.81 -15.01
CA ALA A 169 -14.79 1.66 -16.20
C ALA A 169 -15.08 0.94 -17.53
N GLY A 170 -15.23 -0.38 -17.55
CA GLY A 170 -15.37 -1.15 -18.79
C GLY A 170 -14.17 -1.00 -19.71
N ILE A 171 -12.96 -0.94 -19.14
CA ILE A 171 -11.73 -0.71 -19.89
C ILE A 171 -11.45 -1.91 -20.78
N ARG A 172 -11.16 -1.65 -22.07
CA ARG A 172 -10.89 -2.71 -23.05
C ARG A 172 -9.67 -3.53 -22.66
N GLN A 173 -9.82 -4.85 -22.80
CA GLN A 173 -8.75 -5.83 -22.58
C GLN A 173 -8.32 -6.53 -23.88
N ASP A 174 -9.08 -6.38 -24.95
CA ASP A 174 -8.89 -7.12 -26.19
C ASP A 174 -7.78 -6.54 -27.08
N LYS A 175 -7.44 -5.27 -26.88
CA LYS A 175 -6.36 -4.55 -27.56
C LYS A 175 -5.75 -3.46 -26.67
N ARG A 176 -4.54 -3.03 -27.00
CA ARG A 176 -3.95 -1.80 -26.48
C ARG A 176 -4.70 -0.55 -26.98
N LEU A 177 -4.97 0.39 -26.07
CA LEU A 177 -5.57 1.68 -26.42
C LEU A 177 -4.51 2.67 -26.91
N THR A 178 -4.89 3.56 -27.82
CA THR A 178 -4.04 4.69 -28.23
C THR A 178 -4.00 5.78 -27.15
N PRO A 179 -2.98 6.68 -27.15
CA PRO A 179 -2.93 7.80 -26.22
C PRO A 179 -4.18 8.69 -26.25
N GLU A 180 -4.81 8.87 -27.41
CA GLU A 180 -6.04 9.64 -27.59
C GLU A 180 -7.24 8.91 -26.97
N GLU A 181 -7.35 7.59 -27.15
CA GLU A 181 -8.39 6.77 -26.51
C GLU A 181 -8.27 6.81 -24.99
N VAL A 182 -7.04 6.70 -24.46
CA VAL A 182 -6.74 6.84 -23.01
C VAL A 182 -7.13 8.21 -22.50
N SER A 183 -6.71 9.28 -23.18
CA SER A 183 -6.96 10.66 -22.76
C SER A 183 -8.45 11.01 -22.80
N ARG A 184 -9.17 10.53 -23.83
CA ARG A 184 -10.63 10.69 -23.91
C ARG A 184 -11.34 10.04 -22.74
N LEU A 185 -11.04 8.76 -22.47
CA LEU A 185 -11.71 8.03 -21.38
C LEU A 185 -11.36 8.61 -20.00
N ALA A 186 -10.11 9.02 -19.80
CA ALA A 186 -9.72 9.74 -18.59
C ALA A 186 -10.49 11.07 -18.46
N GLY A 187 -10.63 11.83 -19.55
CA GLY A 187 -11.41 13.07 -19.59
C GLY A 187 -12.90 12.88 -19.27
N GLU A 188 -13.51 11.80 -19.77
CA GLU A 188 -14.89 11.42 -19.44
C GLU A 188 -15.08 11.11 -17.94
N ILE A 189 -14.03 10.59 -17.27
CA ILE A 189 -14.04 10.29 -15.84
C ILE A 189 -13.78 11.55 -14.99
N THR A 190 -12.85 12.41 -15.41
CA THR A 190 -12.45 13.61 -14.64
C THR A 190 -13.43 14.76 -14.84
N ASN A 191 -13.95 14.95 -16.05
CA ASN A 191 -14.84 16.04 -16.44
C ASN A 191 -16.12 15.52 -17.13
N PRO A 192 -17.03 14.85 -16.40
CA PRO A 192 -18.19 14.21 -16.99
C PRO A 192 -19.23 15.24 -17.48
N GLY A 193 -19.61 15.16 -18.77
CA GLY A 193 -20.52 16.11 -19.42
C GLY A 193 -21.99 15.67 -19.48
N ASP A 194 -22.26 14.37 -19.50
CA ASP A 194 -23.59 13.78 -19.66
C ASP A 194 -23.89 12.73 -18.58
N ASP A 195 -25.11 12.17 -18.57
CA ASP A 195 -25.52 11.20 -17.54
C ASP A 195 -24.70 9.90 -17.58
N ALA A 196 -24.29 9.46 -18.77
CA ALA A 196 -23.51 8.24 -18.95
C ALA A 196 -22.09 8.40 -18.38
N THR A 197 -21.43 9.49 -18.71
CA THR A 197 -20.09 9.86 -18.20
C THR A 197 -20.12 10.18 -16.71
N ARG A 198 -21.19 10.79 -16.19
CA ARG A 198 -21.37 10.95 -14.72
C ARG A 198 -21.51 9.61 -14.01
N SER A 199 -22.25 8.66 -14.59
CA SER A 199 -22.36 7.30 -14.05
C SER A 199 -21.01 6.58 -14.04
N LEU A 200 -20.25 6.69 -15.15
CA LEU A 200 -18.89 6.17 -15.26
C LEU A 200 -17.95 6.76 -14.19
N ALA A 201 -17.92 8.10 -14.07
CA ALA A 201 -17.10 8.79 -13.08
C ALA A 201 -17.45 8.36 -11.65
N SER A 202 -18.75 8.21 -11.34
CA SER A 202 -19.22 7.73 -10.03
C SER A 202 -18.74 6.30 -9.72
N ARG A 203 -18.85 5.37 -10.69
CA ARG A 203 -18.33 4.00 -10.52
C ARG A 203 -16.82 3.98 -10.29
N MET A 204 -16.06 4.75 -11.08
CA MET A 204 -14.61 4.83 -10.92
C MET A 204 -14.20 5.44 -9.57
N ARG A 205 -14.86 6.51 -9.13
CA ARG A 205 -14.63 7.12 -7.81
C ARG A 205 -14.92 6.15 -6.67
N SER A 206 -16.05 5.44 -6.77
CA SER A 206 -16.43 4.43 -5.79
C SER A 206 -15.39 3.31 -5.71
N GLU A 207 -14.89 2.84 -6.87
CA GLU A 207 -13.87 1.79 -6.91
C GLU A 207 -12.52 2.27 -6.36
N LEU A 208 -12.08 3.47 -6.73
CA LEU A 208 -10.87 4.09 -6.19
C LEU A 208 -10.96 4.22 -4.66
N ALA A 209 -12.09 4.71 -4.13
CA ALA A 209 -12.28 4.91 -2.69
C ALA A 209 -12.20 3.63 -1.84
N LYS A 210 -12.30 2.43 -2.43
CA LYS A 210 -12.19 1.17 -1.68
C LYS A 210 -10.76 0.86 -1.23
N ALA A 211 -9.77 1.21 -2.03
CA ALA A 211 -8.39 0.76 -1.86
C ALA A 211 -7.36 1.87 -1.96
N TRP A 212 -7.66 2.94 -2.72
CA TRP A 212 -6.74 4.04 -2.96
C TRP A 212 -6.86 5.11 -1.88
N ASN A 213 -5.72 5.62 -1.45
CA ASN A 213 -5.63 6.73 -0.54
C ASN A 213 -4.47 7.64 -0.93
N ASP A 214 -4.67 8.91 -0.63
CA ASP A 214 -3.66 9.94 -0.73
C ASP A 214 -2.83 10.02 0.55
N LYS A 215 -1.50 10.08 0.43
CA LYS A 215 -0.56 10.06 1.55
C LYS A 215 0.65 10.94 1.32
N TRP A 216 0.94 11.76 2.33
CA TRP A 216 2.26 12.31 2.56
C TRP A 216 3.25 11.20 2.93
N VAL A 217 4.50 11.35 2.52
CA VAL A 217 5.57 10.40 2.81
C VAL A 217 6.81 11.07 3.36
N VAL A 218 7.48 10.35 4.26
CA VAL A 218 8.80 10.69 4.78
C VAL A 218 9.81 9.69 4.23
N THR A 219 10.93 10.17 3.73
CA THR A 219 11.98 9.32 3.12
C THR A 219 13.11 9.03 4.09
N LYS A 220 13.57 7.76 4.09
CA LYS A 220 14.72 7.29 4.87
C LYS A 220 15.95 8.18 4.74
N ASP A 221 16.32 8.48 3.50
CA ASP A 221 17.52 9.21 3.12
C ASP A 221 17.39 9.80 1.71
N ASN A 222 18.47 10.44 1.24
CA ASN A 222 18.56 10.98 -0.11
C ASN A 222 18.42 9.91 -1.21
N ALA A 223 18.79 8.65 -0.97
CA ALA A 223 18.64 7.59 -1.97
C ALA A 223 17.17 7.23 -2.16
N ALA A 224 16.41 7.06 -1.07
CA ALA A 224 14.96 6.86 -1.12
C ALA A 224 14.24 8.06 -1.76
N ALA A 225 14.70 9.29 -1.50
CA ALA A 225 14.18 10.48 -2.17
C ALA A 225 14.49 10.51 -3.68
N ASN A 226 15.66 10.01 -4.09
CA ASN A 226 16.05 9.88 -5.49
C ASN A 226 15.22 8.80 -6.20
N ASP A 227 14.94 7.67 -5.54
CA ASP A 227 14.03 6.63 -6.05
C ASP A 227 12.66 7.23 -6.36
N LEU A 228 12.05 7.95 -5.40
CA LEU A 228 10.77 8.62 -5.63
C LEU A 228 10.85 9.62 -6.79
N ARG A 229 11.91 10.42 -6.86
CA ARG A 229 12.10 11.39 -7.94
C ARG A 229 12.11 10.73 -9.32
N ALA A 230 12.71 9.54 -9.44
CA ALA A 230 12.72 8.79 -10.69
C ALA A 230 11.33 8.28 -11.12
N GLY A 231 10.39 8.14 -10.18
CA GLY A 231 9.03 7.67 -10.45
C GLY A 231 7.95 8.76 -10.50
N VAL A 232 8.30 10.05 -10.31
CA VAL A 232 7.34 11.16 -10.32
C VAL A 232 6.52 11.18 -11.61
N GLY A 233 5.20 11.30 -11.46
CA GLY A 233 4.21 11.26 -12.55
C GLY A 233 3.87 9.86 -13.06
N GLY A 234 4.59 8.83 -12.63
CA GLY A 234 4.44 7.45 -13.08
C GLY A 234 4.03 6.48 -11.96
N TRP A 235 3.97 5.20 -12.34
CA TRP A 235 3.68 4.09 -11.43
C TRP A 235 4.93 3.58 -10.75
N GLN A 236 4.83 3.30 -9.45
CA GLN A 236 5.94 2.88 -8.62
C GLN A 236 5.48 1.90 -7.53
N LEU A 237 6.37 0.97 -7.15
CA LEU A 237 6.22 0.12 -5.97
C LEU A 237 7.02 0.73 -4.81
N TYR A 238 6.41 0.73 -3.63
CA TYR A 238 6.98 1.31 -2.43
C TYR A 238 7.18 0.23 -1.37
N GLU A 239 8.29 0.32 -0.65
CA GLU A 239 8.58 -0.49 0.53
C GLU A 239 8.97 0.43 1.70
N GLY A 240 8.44 0.15 2.88
CA GLY A 240 8.78 0.86 4.10
C GLY A 240 7.84 0.52 5.25
N LEU A 241 7.35 1.54 5.95
CA LEU A 241 6.54 1.37 7.16
C LEU A 241 5.26 2.20 7.09
N LEU A 242 4.14 1.63 7.55
CA LEU A 242 2.83 2.31 7.51
C LEU A 242 2.58 3.11 8.78
N GLY A 243 2.27 4.40 8.61
CA GLY A 243 1.74 5.28 9.65
C GLY A 243 0.30 5.64 9.37
N TYR A 244 -0.36 6.25 10.36
CA TYR A 244 -1.76 6.63 10.25
C TYR A 244 -1.95 7.80 9.28
N ASN A 245 -1.23 8.90 9.48
CA ASN A 245 -1.36 10.11 8.67
C ASN A 245 -0.36 10.20 7.51
N ASN A 246 0.86 9.67 7.69
CA ASN A 246 1.89 9.59 6.65
C ASN A 246 2.46 8.17 6.56
N SER A 247 3.28 7.91 5.54
CA SER A 247 4.02 6.65 5.41
C SER A 247 5.52 6.92 5.35
N TYR A 248 6.31 5.96 5.81
CA TYR A 248 7.76 6.01 5.70
C TYR A 248 8.20 5.18 4.50
N ILE A 249 9.00 5.76 3.62
CA ILE A 249 9.56 5.12 2.43
C ILE A 249 11.00 4.74 2.75
N GLU A 250 11.24 3.44 2.86
CA GLU A 250 12.58 2.90 2.97
C GLU A 250 13.27 2.87 1.60
N LYS A 251 12.55 2.44 0.57
CA LYS A 251 13.01 2.42 -0.82
C LYS A 251 11.82 2.37 -1.78
N ALA A 252 12.03 2.82 -3.02
CA ALA A 252 11.02 2.73 -4.06
C ALA A 252 11.65 2.43 -5.44
N PRO A 253 12.48 1.38 -5.59
CA PRO A 253 13.35 1.28 -6.76
C PRO A 253 12.64 0.84 -8.04
N LEU A 254 11.40 0.32 -7.94
CA LEU A 254 10.71 -0.31 -9.05
C LEU A 254 9.66 0.63 -9.63
N ILE A 255 9.90 1.05 -10.86
CA ILE A 255 9.00 1.90 -11.64
C ILE A 255 8.32 1.08 -12.75
N ARG A 256 7.39 1.71 -13.46
CA ARG A 256 6.67 1.12 -14.60
C ARG A 256 7.56 0.33 -15.57
N LYS A 257 8.74 0.84 -15.90
CA LYS A 257 9.70 0.19 -16.80
C LYS A 257 10.14 -1.20 -16.29
N ASN A 258 10.34 -1.36 -14.98
CA ASN A 258 10.71 -2.66 -14.40
C ASN A 258 9.58 -3.66 -14.54
N LEU A 259 8.34 -3.22 -14.32
CA LEU A 259 7.15 -4.05 -14.49
C LEU A 259 6.96 -4.50 -15.95
N ASP A 260 7.20 -3.60 -16.91
CA ASP A 260 7.17 -3.95 -18.34
C ASP A 260 8.27 -4.97 -18.69
N ALA A 261 9.50 -4.76 -18.21
CA ALA A 261 10.60 -5.69 -18.42
C ALA A 261 10.34 -7.07 -17.80
N PHE A 262 9.71 -7.12 -16.62
CA PHE A 262 9.24 -8.36 -16.02
C PHE A 262 8.23 -9.06 -16.94
N MET A 263 7.18 -8.36 -17.36
CA MET A 263 6.16 -8.93 -18.25
C MET A 263 6.73 -9.41 -19.60
N ASP A 264 7.78 -8.77 -20.11
CA ASP A 264 8.47 -9.19 -21.33
C ASP A 264 9.37 -10.42 -21.15
N ALA A 265 9.91 -10.61 -19.95
CA ALA A 265 10.84 -11.70 -19.65
C ALA A 265 10.14 -13.03 -19.33
N ILE A 266 8.89 -12.98 -18.84
CA ILE A 266 8.16 -14.20 -18.46
C ILE A 266 7.79 -15.01 -19.70
N HIS A 267 8.09 -16.31 -19.63
CA HIS A 267 7.76 -17.28 -20.65
C HIS A 267 7.07 -18.50 -20.03
N PRO A 268 6.33 -19.31 -20.82
CA PRO A 268 5.76 -20.56 -20.36
C PRO A 268 6.86 -21.53 -19.90
N GLY A 269 6.52 -22.40 -18.97
CA GLY A 269 7.39 -23.45 -18.46
C GLY A 269 7.00 -23.90 -17.05
N GLY A 270 7.87 -24.72 -16.45
CA GLY A 270 7.78 -25.07 -15.05
C GLY A 270 6.86 -26.25 -14.72
N GLY A 271 7.01 -26.74 -13.50
CA GLY A 271 6.16 -27.79 -12.94
C GLY A 271 4.88 -27.24 -12.32
N THR A 272 4.14 -28.13 -11.66
CA THR A 272 2.99 -27.80 -10.83
C THR A 272 3.27 -28.35 -9.42
N PRO A 273 3.88 -27.55 -8.53
CA PRO A 273 4.20 -27.98 -7.17
C PRO A 273 2.92 -28.33 -6.38
N GLU A 274 3.03 -29.27 -5.44
CA GLU A 274 1.94 -29.58 -4.50
C GLU A 274 1.85 -28.53 -3.38
N GLU A 275 1.57 -27.29 -3.76
CA GLU A 275 1.41 -26.15 -2.85
C GLU A 275 0.01 -25.56 -2.95
N GLU A 276 -0.55 -25.14 -1.81
CA GLU A 276 -1.87 -24.54 -1.70
C GLU A 276 -1.79 -23.09 -1.20
N GLY A 277 -2.81 -22.29 -1.50
CA GLY A 277 -2.94 -20.94 -0.96
C GLY A 277 -3.12 -19.84 -2.03
N PRO A 278 -3.41 -18.61 -1.59
CA PRO A 278 -3.63 -17.48 -2.48
C PRO A 278 -2.36 -17.13 -3.26
N ALA A 279 -2.51 -16.84 -4.54
CA ALA A 279 -1.41 -16.45 -5.41
C ALA A 279 -1.90 -15.57 -6.56
N ALA A 280 -1.02 -14.69 -7.02
CA ALA A 280 -1.12 -14.04 -8.31
C ALA A 280 -0.24 -14.77 -9.32
N MET A 281 -0.58 -14.65 -10.60
CA MET A 281 0.21 -15.22 -11.67
C MET A 281 0.25 -14.26 -12.86
N TYR A 282 1.42 -14.07 -13.47
CA TYR A 282 1.53 -13.49 -14.80
C TYR A 282 1.91 -14.58 -15.78
N ALA A 283 0.99 -14.97 -16.66
CA ALA A 283 1.11 -16.22 -17.40
C ALA A 283 0.47 -16.18 -18.78
N LEU A 284 1.01 -16.99 -19.69
CA LEU A 284 0.36 -17.33 -20.94
C LEU A 284 -0.79 -18.30 -20.67
N VAL A 285 -1.95 -17.96 -21.19
CA VAL A 285 -3.15 -18.77 -21.11
C VAL A 285 -3.29 -19.61 -22.37
N GLN A 286 -3.57 -20.91 -22.22
CA GLN A 286 -3.76 -21.83 -23.33
C GLN A 286 -4.98 -22.72 -23.10
N ALA A 287 -5.85 -22.80 -24.10
CA ALA A 287 -7.01 -23.68 -24.11
C ALA A 287 -6.78 -24.92 -24.99
N GLU A 288 -6.85 -26.09 -24.36
CA GLU A 288 -6.84 -27.38 -25.05
C GLU A 288 -8.24 -27.71 -25.54
N ARG A 289 -8.34 -28.16 -26.81
CA ARG A 289 -9.61 -28.48 -27.46
C ARG A 289 -9.67 -29.93 -27.90
N ASP A 290 -10.86 -30.51 -27.83
CA ASP A 290 -11.11 -31.82 -28.40
C ASP A 290 -11.21 -31.77 -29.94
N LYS A 291 -11.43 -32.94 -30.56
CA LYS A 291 -11.60 -33.09 -32.02
C LYS A 291 -12.80 -32.34 -32.61
N TYR A 292 -13.73 -31.87 -31.77
CA TYR A 292 -14.90 -31.09 -32.18
C TYR A 292 -14.72 -29.58 -31.94
N GLY A 293 -13.55 -29.16 -31.43
CA GLY A 293 -13.24 -27.76 -31.13
C GLY A 293 -13.75 -27.29 -29.77
N LYS A 294 -14.31 -28.17 -28.94
CA LYS A 294 -14.77 -27.83 -27.59
C LYS A 294 -13.57 -27.71 -26.65
N ILE A 295 -13.54 -26.67 -25.82
CA ILE A 295 -12.49 -26.51 -24.80
C ILE A 295 -12.69 -27.59 -23.72
N ILE A 296 -11.65 -28.38 -23.49
CA ILE A 296 -11.64 -29.47 -22.49
C ILE A 296 -10.74 -29.18 -21.30
N LYS A 297 -9.77 -28.28 -21.46
CA LYS A 297 -8.84 -27.88 -20.40
C LYS A 297 -8.30 -26.49 -20.70
N VAL A 298 -8.09 -25.71 -19.64
CA VAL A 298 -7.40 -24.42 -19.74
C VAL A 298 -6.20 -24.46 -18.81
N THR A 299 -5.08 -23.93 -19.27
CA THR A 299 -3.84 -23.85 -18.48
C THR A 299 -3.28 -22.43 -18.49
N ALA A 300 -2.64 -22.06 -17.39
CA ALA A 300 -1.80 -20.88 -17.28
C ALA A 300 -0.36 -21.33 -17.04
N SER A 301 0.59 -20.77 -17.78
CA SER A 301 2.01 -21.08 -17.64
C SER A 301 2.83 -19.79 -17.60
N GLY A 302 3.58 -19.57 -16.51
CA GLY A 302 4.30 -18.33 -16.26
C GLY A 302 4.65 -18.12 -14.78
N ALA A 303 4.93 -16.88 -14.40
CA ALA A 303 5.40 -16.53 -13.07
C ALA A 303 4.28 -16.58 -12.03
N LEU A 304 4.40 -17.47 -11.04
CA LEU A 304 3.53 -17.54 -9.87
C LEU A 304 4.15 -16.79 -8.69
N ILE A 305 3.30 -16.05 -7.97
CA ILE A 305 3.69 -15.13 -6.91
C ILE A 305 2.69 -15.23 -5.76
N ASP A 306 3.12 -15.67 -4.59
CA ASP A 306 2.26 -15.90 -3.42
C ASP A 306 2.57 -14.98 -2.22
N THR A 307 3.63 -14.16 -2.32
CA THR A 307 3.97 -13.13 -1.33
C THR A 307 4.25 -11.77 -1.97
N VAL A 308 4.01 -10.68 -1.25
CA VAL A 308 4.32 -9.33 -1.72
C VAL A 308 5.83 -9.10 -1.89
N PRO A 309 6.71 -9.52 -0.94
CA PRO A 309 8.16 -9.48 -1.19
C PRO A 309 8.56 -10.27 -2.44
N GLY A 310 7.96 -11.44 -2.68
CA GLY A 310 8.18 -12.23 -3.90
C GLY A 310 7.77 -11.48 -5.17
N LEU A 311 6.66 -10.73 -5.15
CA LEU A 311 6.24 -9.86 -6.25
C LEU A 311 7.30 -8.80 -6.57
N LEU A 312 7.77 -8.09 -5.54
CA LEU A 312 8.78 -7.04 -5.71
C LEU A 312 10.11 -7.64 -6.21
N GLN A 313 10.52 -8.78 -5.67
CA GLN A 313 11.73 -9.48 -6.09
C GLN A 313 11.64 -9.93 -7.56
N ALA A 314 10.53 -10.55 -7.96
CA ALA A 314 10.32 -10.99 -9.34
C ALA A 314 10.32 -9.80 -10.32
N ILE A 315 9.75 -8.66 -9.95
CA ILE A 315 9.77 -7.45 -10.79
C ILE A 315 11.18 -6.84 -10.88
N ALA A 316 11.95 -6.89 -9.79
CA ALA A 316 13.33 -6.40 -9.75
C ALA A 316 14.28 -7.28 -10.58
N ASP A 317 14.10 -8.59 -10.49
CA ASP A 317 14.88 -9.62 -11.16
C ASP A 317 13.94 -10.72 -11.69
N PRO A 318 13.50 -10.63 -12.96
CA PRO A 318 12.57 -11.59 -13.54
C PRO A 318 13.09 -13.04 -13.56
N SER A 319 14.42 -13.24 -13.48
CA SER A 319 15.01 -14.58 -13.43
C SER A 319 14.76 -15.30 -12.09
N SER A 320 14.41 -14.55 -11.05
CA SER A 320 14.05 -15.07 -9.74
C SER A 320 12.60 -15.58 -9.66
N ALA A 321 11.78 -15.32 -10.68
CA ALA A 321 10.37 -15.70 -10.67
C ALA A 321 10.18 -17.22 -10.73
N HIS A 322 9.27 -17.75 -9.92
CA HIS A 322 8.86 -19.15 -9.97
C HIS A 322 7.97 -19.37 -11.19
N ILE A 323 8.54 -19.96 -12.25
CA ILE A 323 7.78 -20.33 -13.44
C ILE A 323 7.06 -21.65 -13.16
N GLU A 324 5.74 -21.63 -13.26
CA GLU A 324 4.86 -22.77 -12.97
C GLU A 324 3.78 -22.90 -14.04
N THR A 325 3.21 -24.10 -14.16
CA THR A 325 2.08 -24.37 -15.03
C THR A 325 0.92 -24.93 -14.23
N TRP A 326 -0.27 -24.33 -14.33
CA TRP A 326 -1.46 -24.74 -13.59
C TRP A 326 -2.65 -24.94 -14.51
N ARG A 327 -3.48 -25.96 -14.22
CA ARG A 327 -4.83 -26.02 -14.78
C ARG A 327 -5.66 -24.88 -14.18
N LEU A 328 -6.33 -24.10 -15.01
CA LEU A 328 -7.22 -23.03 -14.54
C LEU A 328 -8.64 -23.53 -14.38
N GLU A 329 -9.28 -23.12 -13.28
CA GLU A 329 -10.72 -23.27 -13.05
C GLU A 329 -11.34 -21.90 -12.78
N GLY A 330 -12.61 -21.72 -13.12
CA GLY A 330 -13.37 -20.50 -12.83
C GLY A 330 -13.67 -19.59 -14.03
N TRP A 331 -13.36 -20.03 -15.25
CA TRP A 331 -13.80 -19.36 -16.48
C TRP A 331 -14.99 -20.04 -17.15
N THR A 332 -15.80 -19.22 -17.83
CA THR A 332 -16.73 -19.71 -18.84
C THR A 332 -15.97 -20.10 -20.12
N GLU A 333 -16.58 -20.97 -20.95
CA GLU A 333 -15.99 -21.37 -22.24
C GLU A 333 -15.72 -20.17 -23.15
N LYS A 334 -16.58 -19.14 -23.09
CA LYS A 334 -16.39 -17.89 -23.83
C LYS A 334 -15.16 -17.12 -23.36
N GLU A 335 -15.01 -16.92 -22.05
CA GLU A 335 -13.85 -16.22 -21.48
C GLU A 335 -12.56 -16.99 -21.79
N ALA A 336 -12.56 -18.31 -21.62
CA ALA A 336 -11.42 -19.15 -21.96
C ALA A 336 -11.03 -19.04 -23.44
N ALA A 337 -12.01 -19.01 -24.35
CA ALA A 337 -11.76 -18.82 -25.77
C ALA A 337 -11.20 -17.43 -26.10
N GLU A 338 -11.65 -16.38 -25.41
CA GLU A 338 -11.14 -15.01 -25.60
C GLU A 338 -9.71 -14.84 -25.08
N MET A 339 -9.36 -15.54 -24.00
CA MET A 339 -8.05 -15.47 -23.35
C MET A 339 -7.00 -16.39 -23.96
N ASP A 340 -7.41 -17.39 -24.76
CA ASP A 340 -6.50 -18.35 -25.38
C ASP A 340 -5.39 -17.68 -26.19
N GLY A 341 -4.15 -18.04 -25.90
CA GLY A 341 -2.95 -17.48 -26.52
C GLY A 341 -2.54 -16.10 -25.99
N ARG A 342 -3.17 -15.58 -24.93
CA ARG A 342 -2.85 -14.27 -24.36
C ARG A 342 -2.10 -14.38 -23.04
N TYR A 343 -1.20 -13.42 -22.80
CA TYR A 343 -0.64 -13.20 -21.47
C TYR A 343 -1.63 -12.46 -20.59
N CYS A 344 -1.83 -12.97 -19.38
CA CYS A 344 -2.76 -12.43 -18.40
C CYS A 344 -2.10 -12.35 -17.02
N TRP A 345 -2.43 -11.28 -16.30
CA TRP A 345 -2.38 -11.24 -14.85
C TRP A 345 -3.60 -11.96 -14.29
N LEU A 346 -3.39 -12.90 -13.40
CA LEU A 346 -4.41 -13.74 -12.76
C LEU A 346 -4.29 -13.58 -11.25
N SER A 347 -5.41 -13.54 -10.55
CA SER A 347 -5.48 -13.68 -9.10
C SER A 347 -6.39 -14.82 -8.72
N GLY A 348 -6.04 -15.54 -7.67
CA GLY A 348 -6.79 -16.70 -7.24
C GLY A 348 -6.09 -17.46 -6.14
N SER A 349 -6.30 -18.77 -6.13
CA SER A 349 -5.65 -19.67 -5.18
C SER A 349 -5.25 -20.98 -5.85
N ARG A 350 -4.08 -21.49 -5.48
CA ARG A 350 -3.69 -22.89 -5.73
C ARG A 350 -4.54 -23.80 -4.84
N VAL A 351 -5.17 -24.81 -5.44
CA VAL A 351 -6.06 -25.76 -4.77
C VAL A 351 -5.55 -27.17 -5.00
N LEU A 352 -5.40 -27.91 -3.89
CA LEU A 352 -5.10 -29.34 -3.88
C LEU A 352 -6.34 -30.11 -3.43
N VAL A 353 -6.78 -31.09 -4.21
CA VAL A 353 -7.88 -31.98 -3.85
C VAL A 353 -7.30 -33.33 -3.46
N ARG A 354 -7.54 -33.75 -2.22
CA ARG A 354 -7.05 -35.04 -1.69
C ARG A 354 -8.20 -36.03 -1.50
N ASP A 355 -7.90 -37.32 -1.63
CA ASP A 355 -8.84 -38.39 -1.30
C ASP A 355 -8.97 -38.61 0.23
N GLU A 356 -9.84 -39.52 0.65
CA GLU A 356 -10.03 -39.87 2.07
C GLU A 356 -8.78 -40.43 2.76
N LYS A 357 -7.79 -40.88 1.97
CA LYS A 357 -6.52 -41.43 2.44
C LYS A 357 -5.40 -40.38 2.42
N GLY A 358 -5.67 -39.15 1.99
CA GLY A 358 -4.71 -38.05 1.90
C GLY A 358 -3.90 -37.99 0.59
N ASN A 359 -4.16 -38.89 -0.37
CA ASN A 359 -3.46 -38.88 -1.66
C ASN A 359 -3.97 -37.74 -2.54
N LEU A 360 -3.08 -37.06 -3.25
CA LEU A 360 -3.46 -36.04 -4.22
C LEU A 360 -4.28 -36.67 -5.36
N LYS A 361 -5.50 -36.16 -5.55
CA LYS A 361 -6.44 -36.58 -6.60
C LYS A 361 -6.50 -35.57 -7.75
N ASP A 362 -6.40 -34.29 -7.42
CA ASP A 362 -6.47 -33.22 -8.40
C ASP A 362 -5.76 -31.96 -7.90
N GLN A 363 -5.27 -31.12 -8.82
CA GLN A 363 -4.68 -29.83 -8.50
C GLN A 363 -4.95 -28.80 -9.59
N TYR A 364 -5.32 -27.59 -9.18
CA TYR A 364 -5.68 -26.51 -10.09
C TYR A 364 -5.54 -25.14 -9.44
N PHE A 365 -5.49 -24.10 -10.27
CA PHE A 365 -5.54 -22.71 -9.85
C PHE A 365 -6.99 -22.20 -10.00
N SER A 366 -7.63 -21.93 -8.87
CA SER A 366 -8.98 -21.38 -8.81
C SER A 366 -8.93 -19.88 -9.06
N LEU A 367 -9.36 -19.45 -10.23
CA LEU A 367 -9.33 -18.04 -10.63
C LEU A 367 -10.41 -17.22 -9.91
N ARG A 368 -10.04 -16.00 -9.54
CA ARG A 368 -10.93 -14.99 -8.95
C ARG A 368 -11.04 -13.75 -9.84
N ASN A 369 -9.93 -13.14 -10.21
CA ASN A 369 -9.89 -12.02 -11.16
C ASN A 369 -8.77 -12.22 -12.19
N TYR A 370 -8.90 -11.51 -13.31
CA TYR A 370 -7.88 -11.50 -14.35
C TYR A 370 -7.86 -10.18 -15.12
N LEU A 371 -6.72 -9.91 -15.73
CA LEU A 371 -6.48 -8.84 -16.69
C LEU A 371 -5.57 -9.38 -17.80
N THR A 372 -5.94 -9.19 -19.07
CA THR A 372 -4.94 -9.37 -20.14
C THR A 372 -3.80 -8.37 -19.96
N ARG A 373 -2.62 -8.64 -20.55
CA ARG A 373 -1.51 -7.67 -20.58
C ARG A 373 -1.97 -6.29 -21.07
N ASP A 374 -2.78 -6.24 -22.12
CA ASP A 374 -3.33 -5.00 -22.66
C ASP A 374 -4.33 -4.34 -21.69
N GLY A 375 -5.24 -5.12 -21.11
CA GLY A 375 -6.19 -4.63 -20.12
C GLY A 375 -5.52 -4.03 -18.89
N PHE A 376 -4.48 -4.71 -18.40
CA PHE A 376 -3.62 -4.22 -17.32
C PHE A 376 -2.96 -2.88 -17.68
N ASN A 377 -2.34 -2.80 -18.86
CA ASN A 377 -1.67 -1.60 -19.33
C ASN A 377 -2.63 -0.43 -19.54
N ASN A 378 -3.79 -0.69 -20.16
CA ASN A 378 -4.83 0.32 -20.37
C ASN A 378 -5.35 0.85 -19.04
N THR A 379 -5.60 -0.04 -18.08
CA THR A 379 -6.06 0.35 -16.73
C THR A 379 -5.04 1.25 -16.05
N LEU A 380 -3.76 0.89 -16.08
CA LEU A 380 -2.70 1.71 -15.54
C LEU A 380 -2.61 3.09 -16.21
N ASP A 381 -2.72 3.21 -17.53
CA ASP A 381 -2.61 4.54 -18.16
C ASP A 381 -3.81 5.43 -17.87
N ILE A 382 -5.02 4.87 -17.92
CA ILE A 382 -6.25 5.62 -17.64
C ILE A 382 -6.23 6.09 -16.20
N THR A 383 -5.96 5.18 -15.24
CA THR A 383 -5.91 5.55 -13.82
C THR A 383 -4.81 6.56 -13.52
N ARG A 384 -3.67 6.52 -14.23
CA ARG A 384 -2.59 7.50 -14.07
C ARG A 384 -3.04 8.90 -14.45
N ASN A 385 -3.85 9.02 -15.50
CA ASN A 385 -4.37 10.31 -15.97
C ASN A 385 -5.55 10.78 -15.10
N VAL A 386 -6.34 9.85 -14.55
CA VAL A 386 -7.40 10.19 -13.58
C VAL A 386 -6.79 10.75 -12.29
N ILE A 387 -5.75 10.11 -11.75
CA ILE A 387 -5.07 10.55 -10.52
C ILE A 387 -4.14 11.73 -10.85
N GLY A 388 -4.45 12.95 -10.39
CA GLY A 388 -3.52 14.10 -10.41
C GLY A 388 -3.87 15.27 -11.35
N GLU A 389 -4.86 15.14 -12.24
CA GLU A 389 -5.37 16.23 -13.09
C GLU A 389 -6.79 16.66 -12.66
N GLY A 390 -6.98 16.93 -11.36
CA GLY A 390 -8.25 17.44 -10.81
C GLY A 390 -9.39 16.43 -10.68
N GLY A 391 -9.11 15.13 -10.79
CA GLY A 391 -10.12 14.08 -10.72
C GLY A 391 -9.88 13.11 -9.57
N VAL A 392 -10.77 13.14 -8.58
CA VAL A 392 -10.93 12.13 -7.51
C VAL A 392 -10.05 12.29 -6.26
N PHE A 393 -8.83 12.82 -6.36
CA PHE A 393 -7.99 13.17 -5.19
C PHE A 393 -7.37 14.56 -5.34
#